data_AF-A0A951QJD4-F1
#
_entry.id   AF-A0A951QJD4-F1
#
_cell.length_a   1.000
_cell.length_b   1.000
_cell.length_c   1.000
_cell.angle_alpha   90.00
_cell.angle_beta   90.00
_cell.angle_gamma   90.00
#
_symmetry.space_group_name_H-M   'P 1'
#
loop_
_entity.id
_entity.type
_entity.pdbx_description
1 polymer ?
#
loop_
_entity_poly.entity_id
_entity_poly.type
_entity_poly.pdbx_seq_one_letter_code
_entity_poly.pdbx_strand_id
1 'polypeptide(L)'
;MQSKLIFHKQETLYSCVPACLRMVLSAFEVDISEVELRQQCDCTPFGTEALKAVDAVRNLGFSRTAKCTLTINELYFLLEVNVYPIVFVNLLPIDGVKVAHAMIVVAIAQGIVTVYDPLQGERNLPHSTFDTAWAMMHNLAILVQN
;
A
#
# COMPACT_ATOMS: atom_id res chain seq x y z
N MET A 1 5.94 -14.65 16.20
CA MET A 1 5.61 -13.21 16.20
C MET A 1 6.26 -12.64 14.96
N GLN A 2 5.52 -12.56 13.85
CA GLN A 2 6.09 -12.16 12.57
C GLN A 2 6.52 -10.71 12.63
N SER A 3 7.68 -10.44 12.02
CA SER A 3 8.23 -9.09 11.92
C SER A 3 7.19 -8.20 11.24
N LYS A 4 6.66 -7.24 12.02
CA LYS A 4 5.96 -6.07 11.50
C LYS A 4 6.83 -5.49 10.37
N LEU A 5 6.23 -5.10 9.25
CA LEU A 5 6.97 -4.46 8.14
C LEU A 5 7.92 -3.38 8.70
N ILE A 6 9.10 -3.24 8.10
CA ILE A 6 9.99 -2.14 8.43
C ILE A 6 9.37 -0.87 7.85
N PHE A 7 9.06 0.08 8.72
CA PHE A 7 8.47 1.34 8.27
C PHE A 7 9.51 2.22 7.57
N HIS A 8 9.15 2.71 6.39
CA HIS A 8 9.91 3.72 5.65
C HIS A 8 8.98 4.89 5.31
N LYS A 9 9.33 6.09 5.79
CA LYS A 9 8.62 7.33 5.44
C LYS A 9 8.92 7.69 3.98
N GLN A 10 7.92 8.15 3.24
CA GLN A 10 8.14 8.62 1.86
C GLN A 10 9.12 9.80 1.81
N GLU A 11 10.00 9.78 0.83
CA GLU A 11 11.05 10.79 0.63
C GLU A 11 10.54 12.04 -0.13
N THR A 12 9.46 11.92 -0.92
CA THR A 12 8.84 13.05 -1.66
C THR A 12 7.33 13.13 -1.41
N LEU A 13 6.67 14.21 -1.84
CA LEU A 13 5.22 14.38 -1.67
C LEU A 13 4.36 13.45 -2.55
N TYR A 14 4.95 12.84 -3.58
CA TYR A 14 4.25 12.11 -4.63
C TYR A 14 4.65 10.63 -4.71
N SER A 15 5.46 10.13 -3.78
CA SER A 15 6.07 8.81 -3.83
C SER A 15 5.44 7.78 -2.88
N CYS A 16 4.18 8.00 -2.47
CA CYS A 16 3.49 7.10 -1.55
C CYS A 16 3.45 5.64 -2.01
N VAL A 17 3.25 5.39 -3.32
CA VAL A 17 3.26 4.04 -3.89
C VAL A 17 4.67 3.41 -3.84
N PRO A 18 5.74 4.04 -4.37
CA PRO A 18 7.12 3.58 -4.17
C PRO A 18 7.50 3.34 -2.71
N ALA A 19 7.10 4.21 -1.78
CA ALA A 19 7.36 4.03 -0.36
C ALA A 19 6.65 2.80 0.21
N CYS A 20 5.39 2.56 -0.19
CA CYS A 20 4.67 1.34 0.17
C CYS A 20 5.35 0.09 -0.40
N LEU A 21 5.78 0.13 -1.66
CA LEU A 21 6.51 -0.97 -2.28
C LEU A 21 7.81 -1.28 -1.54
N ARG A 22 8.60 -0.27 -1.16
CA ARG A 22 9.82 -0.45 -0.37
C ARG A 22 9.56 -1.22 0.92
N MET A 23 8.53 -0.82 1.66
CA MET A 23 8.16 -1.49 2.91
C MET A 23 7.72 -2.95 2.66
N VAL A 24 6.87 -3.21 1.67
CA VAL A 24 6.42 -4.57 1.36
C VAL A 24 7.55 -5.45 0.84
N LEU A 25 8.41 -4.94 -0.05
CA LEU A 25 9.56 -5.66 -0.61
C LEU A 25 10.61 -6.00 0.46
N SER A 26 10.74 -5.16 1.49
CA SER A 26 11.63 -5.46 2.64
C SER A 26 11.23 -6.75 3.38
N ALA A 27 9.94 -7.13 3.35
CA ALA A 27 9.47 -8.39 3.93
C ALA A 27 9.98 -9.62 3.17
N PHE A 28 10.42 -9.43 1.92
CA PHE A 28 11.04 -10.44 1.07
C PHE A 28 12.57 -10.30 1.04
N GLU A 29 13.15 -9.55 1.98
CA GLU A 29 14.60 -9.29 2.07
C GLU A 29 15.17 -8.58 0.82
N VAL A 30 14.32 -7.89 0.06
CA VAL A 30 14.74 -7.06 -1.07
C VAL A 30 15.01 -5.64 -0.57
N ASP A 31 16.29 -5.29 -0.47
CA ASP A 31 16.73 -3.94 -0.17
C ASP A 31 16.83 -3.12 -1.45
N ILE A 32 15.83 -2.27 -1.68
CA ILE A 32 15.76 -1.35 -2.82
C ILE A 32 15.36 0.04 -2.32
N SER A 33 16.04 1.08 -2.82
CA SER A 33 15.75 2.45 -2.39
C SER A 33 14.43 2.98 -2.97
N GLU A 34 13.84 3.97 -2.31
CA GLU A 34 12.66 4.65 -2.88
C GLU A 34 13.00 5.39 -4.19
N VAL A 35 14.23 5.90 -4.32
CA VAL A 35 14.72 6.55 -5.54
C VAL A 35 14.66 5.58 -6.73
N GLU A 36 15.16 4.36 -6.54
CA GLU A 36 15.13 3.32 -7.59
C GLU A 36 13.69 2.89 -7.90
N LEU A 37 12.86 2.67 -6.88
CA LEU A 37 11.45 2.33 -7.08
C LEU A 37 10.69 3.44 -7.80
N ARG A 38 10.96 4.71 -7.51
CA ARG A 38 10.38 5.84 -8.25
C ARG A 38 10.72 5.78 -9.73
N GLN A 39 11.97 5.47 -10.07
CA GLN A 39 12.41 5.35 -11.46
C GLN A 39 11.74 4.16 -12.15
N GLN A 40 11.73 2.99 -11.51
CA GLN A 40 11.13 1.78 -12.08
C GLN A 40 9.61 1.88 -12.23
N CYS A 41 8.94 2.52 -11.28
CA CYS A 41 7.49 2.73 -11.31
C CYS A 41 7.05 3.90 -12.19
N ASP A 42 7.98 4.59 -12.88
CA ASP A 42 7.66 5.78 -13.68
C ASP A 42 6.90 6.85 -12.86
N CYS A 43 7.37 7.06 -11.62
CA CYS A 43 6.74 7.94 -10.65
C CYS A 43 6.91 9.41 -11.07
N THR A 44 5.80 10.12 -11.18
CA THR A 44 5.76 11.53 -11.56
C THR A 44 5.36 12.41 -10.38
N PRO A 45 5.46 13.75 -10.48
CA PRO A 45 4.90 14.66 -9.47
C PRO A 45 3.38 14.51 -9.23
N PHE A 46 2.66 13.82 -10.13
CA PHE A 46 1.23 13.51 -9.96
C PHE A 46 1.00 12.16 -9.27
N GLY A 47 2.07 11.44 -8.91
CA GLY A 47 2.02 10.11 -8.30
C GLY A 47 2.45 9.00 -9.26
N THR A 48 2.09 7.78 -8.88
CA THR A 48 2.40 6.55 -9.61
C THR A 48 1.10 5.82 -9.95
N GLU A 49 0.95 5.44 -11.22
CA GLU A 49 -0.15 4.59 -11.65
C GLU A 49 0.03 3.14 -11.14
N ALA A 50 -1.06 2.54 -10.66
CA ALA A 50 -1.01 1.21 -10.06
C ALA A 50 -0.43 0.13 -11.00
N LEU A 51 -0.71 0.20 -12.30
CA LEU A 51 -0.18 -0.77 -13.27
C LEU A 51 1.33 -0.62 -13.47
N LYS A 52 1.86 0.61 -13.48
CA LYS A 52 3.31 0.87 -13.55
C LYS A 52 4.03 0.31 -12.33
N ALA A 53 3.44 0.44 -11.15
CA ALA A 53 3.95 -0.17 -9.93
C ALA A 53 3.95 -1.71 -10.00
N VAL A 54 2.88 -2.32 -10.51
CA VAL A 54 2.82 -3.78 -10.73
C VAL A 54 3.90 -4.23 -11.70
N ASP A 55 4.07 -3.56 -12.84
CA ASP A 55 5.06 -3.92 -13.85
C ASP A 55 6.50 -3.77 -13.32
N ALA A 56 6.79 -2.70 -12.56
CA ALA A 56 8.06 -2.49 -11.90
C ALA A 56 8.42 -3.67 -10.98
N VAL A 57 7.47 -4.07 -10.13
CA VAL A 57 7.68 -5.16 -9.17
C VAL A 57 7.78 -6.53 -9.85
N ARG A 58 7.05 -6.76 -10.94
CA ARG A 58 7.21 -7.95 -11.78
C ARG A 58 8.61 -8.03 -12.41
N ASN A 59 9.15 -6.90 -12.85
CA ASN A 59 10.51 -6.83 -13.39
C ASN A 59 11.58 -7.13 -12.33
N LEU A 60 11.26 -7.00 -11.04
CA LEU A 60 12.10 -7.42 -9.92
C LEU A 60 11.97 -8.92 -9.56
N GLY A 61 11.15 -9.69 -10.30
CA GLY A 61 11.00 -11.13 -10.12
C GLY A 61 9.70 -11.59 -9.45
N PHE A 62 8.88 -10.66 -8.95
CA PHE A 62 7.60 -10.96 -8.29
C PHE A 62 6.48 -11.11 -9.33
N SER A 63 6.58 -12.16 -10.15
CA SER A 63 5.76 -12.35 -11.37
C SER A 63 4.26 -12.39 -11.11
N ARG A 64 3.83 -12.81 -9.91
CA ARG A 64 2.43 -12.92 -9.49
C ARG A 64 1.87 -11.64 -8.90
N THR A 65 2.66 -10.56 -8.86
CA THR A 65 2.18 -9.25 -8.43
C THR A 65 1.00 -8.80 -9.29
N ALA A 66 -0.05 -8.29 -8.66
CA ALA A 66 -1.29 -7.96 -9.34
C ALA A 66 -1.96 -6.71 -8.78
N LYS A 67 -2.67 -6.02 -9.68
CA LYS A 67 -3.66 -4.99 -9.37
C LYS A 67 -5.01 -5.68 -9.19
N CYS A 68 -5.63 -5.54 -8.03
CA CYS A 68 -6.88 -6.22 -7.68
C CYS A 68 -7.92 -5.23 -7.15
N THR A 69 -9.19 -5.59 -7.29
CA THR A 69 -10.27 -5.01 -6.48
C THR A 69 -10.62 -6.04 -5.42
N LEU A 70 -10.59 -5.65 -4.15
CA LEU A 70 -10.78 -6.55 -3.03
C LEU A 70 -11.94 -6.10 -2.13
N THR A 71 -12.31 -6.96 -1.21
CA THR A 71 -13.22 -6.73 -0.09
C THR A 71 -12.44 -6.71 1.21
N ILE A 72 -13.02 -6.17 2.28
CA ILE A 72 -12.39 -6.19 3.61
C ILE A 72 -12.09 -7.62 4.08
N ASN A 73 -12.98 -8.59 3.77
CA ASN A 73 -12.79 -9.98 4.14
C ASN A 73 -11.59 -10.59 3.41
N GLU A 74 -11.38 -10.24 2.14
CA GLU A 74 -10.18 -10.66 1.41
C GLU A 74 -8.90 -10.03 1.99
N LEU A 75 -8.95 -8.76 2.41
CA LEU A 75 -7.82 -8.16 3.14
C LEU A 75 -7.49 -8.94 4.43
N TYR A 76 -8.51 -9.36 5.19
CA TYR A 76 -8.31 -10.18 6.38
C TYR A 76 -7.60 -11.51 6.06
N PHE A 77 -8.09 -12.26 5.07
CA PHE A 77 -7.47 -13.53 4.67
C PHE A 77 -6.04 -13.36 4.16
N LEU A 78 -5.74 -12.27 3.45
CA LEU A 78 -4.39 -11.97 2.98
C LEU A 78 -3.42 -11.75 4.15
N LEU A 79 -3.87 -11.04 5.20
CA LEU A 79 -3.06 -10.81 6.40
C LEU A 79 -2.79 -12.11 7.18
N GLU A 80 -3.74 -13.04 7.22
CA GLU A 80 -3.54 -14.36 7.85
C GLU A 80 -2.40 -15.17 7.20
N VAL A 81 -2.19 -14.96 5.90
CA VAL A 81 -1.09 -15.58 5.13
C VAL A 81 0.09 -14.63 4.90
N ASN A 82 0.18 -13.54 5.66
CA ASN A 82 1.27 -12.55 5.62
C ASN A 82 1.49 -11.87 4.27
N VAL A 83 0.42 -11.70 3.51
CA VAL A 83 0.40 -10.80 2.35
C VAL A 83 -0.11 -9.46 2.83
N TYR A 84 0.69 -8.40 2.60
CA TYR A 84 0.40 -7.04 3.04
C TYR A 84 -0.11 -6.19 1.87
N PRO A 85 -1.42 -5.97 1.74
CA PRO A 85 -1.98 -5.29 0.58
C PRO A 85 -1.66 -3.80 0.60
N ILE A 86 -1.22 -3.27 -0.55
CA ILE A 86 -1.07 -1.83 -0.74
C ILE A 86 -2.38 -1.30 -1.30
N VAL A 87 -3.14 -0.57 -0.49
CA VAL A 87 -4.47 -0.06 -0.83
C VAL A 87 -4.42 1.39 -1.27
N PHE A 88 -5.27 1.76 -2.22
CA PHE A 88 -5.43 3.14 -2.67
C PHE A 88 -6.66 3.74 -2.03
N VAL A 89 -6.53 4.85 -1.32
CA VAL A 89 -7.64 5.50 -0.61
C VAL A 89 -7.77 6.95 -1.03
N ASN A 90 -8.98 7.52 -0.91
CA ASN A 90 -9.16 8.96 -0.91
C ASN A 90 -9.01 9.48 0.51
N LEU A 91 -8.16 10.48 0.75
CA LEU A 91 -7.97 11.02 2.10
C LEU A 91 -9.17 11.85 2.61
N LEU A 92 -10.20 12.11 1.80
CA LEU A 92 -11.32 12.94 2.21
C LEU A 92 -12.05 12.39 3.46
N PRO A 93 -12.40 11.09 3.56
CA PRO A 93 -13.05 10.57 4.76
C PRO A 93 -12.10 10.44 5.96
N ILE A 94 -10.79 10.39 5.73
CA ILE A 94 -9.76 10.16 6.75
C ILE A 94 -9.28 11.47 7.36
N ASP A 95 -8.83 12.41 6.52
CA ASP A 95 -8.14 13.64 6.89
C ASP A 95 -8.86 14.91 6.37
N GLY A 96 -10.00 14.76 5.68
CA GLY A 96 -10.76 15.89 5.13
C GLY A 96 -10.19 16.49 3.84
N VAL A 97 -9.16 15.88 3.25
CA VAL A 97 -8.48 16.39 2.05
C VAL A 97 -8.78 15.49 0.85
N LYS A 98 -9.32 16.06 -0.22
CA LYS A 98 -9.64 15.33 -1.45
C LYS A 98 -8.37 15.06 -2.29
N VAL A 99 -7.65 13.99 -1.95
CA VAL A 99 -6.47 13.52 -2.67
C VAL A 99 -6.40 12.00 -2.62
N ALA A 100 -5.89 11.38 -3.68
CA ALA A 100 -5.61 9.94 -3.69
C ALA A 100 -4.29 9.66 -2.96
N HIS A 101 -4.24 8.57 -2.20
CA HIS A 101 -3.07 8.16 -1.44
C HIS A 101 -2.94 6.64 -1.39
N ALA A 102 -1.73 6.14 -1.15
CA ALA A 102 -1.48 4.71 -0.98
C ALA A 102 -1.03 4.42 0.45
N MET A 103 -1.54 3.34 1.04
CA MET A 103 -1.20 2.87 2.38
C MET A 103 -1.05 1.34 2.36
N ILE A 104 -0.41 0.77 3.37
CA ILE A 104 -0.33 -0.69 3.54
C ILE A 104 -1.27 -1.11 4.66
N VAL A 105 -2.14 -2.08 4.42
CA VAL A 105 -2.91 -2.69 5.51
C VAL A 105 -2.03 -3.70 6.24
N VAL A 106 -1.91 -3.57 7.56
CA VAL A 106 -1.04 -4.43 8.39
C VAL A 106 -1.78 -5.21 9.47
N ALA A 107 -2.99 -4.77 9.87
CA ALA A 107 -3.87 -5.54 10.75
C ALA A 107 -5.33 -5.09 10.59
N ILE A 108 -6.27 -5.99 10.86
CA ILE A 108 -7.70 -5.69 10.97
C ILE A 108 -8.21 -6.39 12.23
N ALA A 109 -8.72 -5.61 13.19
CA ALA A 109 -9.24 -6.14 14.45
C ALA A 109 -10.28 -5.20 15.06
N GLN A 110 -11.34 -5.77 15.65
CA GLN A 110 -12.32 -5.04 16.46
C GLN A 110 -12.91 -3.78 15.78
N GLY A 111 -13.15 -3.83 14.47
CA GLY A 111 -13.66 -2.69 13.71
C GLY A 111 -12.64 -1.58 13.46
N ILE A 112 -11.34 -1.85 13.65
CA ILE A 112 -10.21 -0.98 13.32
C ILE A 112 -9.38 -1.65 12.23
N VAL A 113 -8.96 -0.83 11.26
CA VAL A 113 -7.96 -1.17 10.25
C VAL A 113 -6.67 -0.45 10.61
N THR A 114 -5.62 -1.20 10.97
CA THR A 114 -4.28 -0.65 11.18
C THR A 114 -3.56 -0.62 9.84
N VAL A 115 -3.06 0.56 9.50
CA VAL A 115 -2.33 0.81 8.25
C VAL A 115 -0.97 1.43 8.52
N TYR A 116 -0.04 1.20 7.61
CA TYR A 116 1.14 2.02 7.46
C TYR A 116 0.90 3.05 6.38
N ASP A 117 0.82 4.31 6.83
CA ASP A 117 0.73 5.48 5.99
C ASP A 117 2.17 6.00 5.74
N PRO A 118 2.66 6.02 4.49
CA PRO A 118 4.02 6.48 4.21
C PRO A 118 4.28 7.95 4.59
N LEU A 119 3.24 8.76 4.84
CA LEU A 119 3.39 10.13 5.35
C LEU A 119 3.53 10.19 6.88
N GLN A 120 2.79 9.33 7.59
CA GLN A 120 2.49 9.51 9.02
C GLN A 120 2.93 8.34 9.91
N GLY A 121 3.34 7.21 9.35
CA GLY A 121 3.64 6.01 10.12
C GLY A 121 2.42 5.11 10.32
N GLU A 122 2.39 4.42 11.44
CA GLU A 122 1.25 3.59 11.81
C GLU A 122 0.03 4.45 12.15
N ARG A 123 -1.12 4.09 11.56
CA ARG A 123 -2.40 4.71 11.86
C ARG A 123 -3.44 3.64 12.14
N ASN A 124 -4.34 3.92 13.08
CA ASN A 124 -5.51 3.11 13.36
C ASN A 124 -6.74 3.84 12.84
N LEU A 125 -7.42 3.25 11.85
CA LEU A 125 -8.58 3.84 11.20
C LEU A 125 -9.85 3.09 11.59
N PRO A 126 -10.95 3.76 11.96
CA PRO A 126 -12.25 3.10 12.06
C PRO A 126 -12.59 2.40 10.73
N HIS A 127 -13.10 1.19 10.81
CA HIS A 127 -13.41 0.37 9.63
C HIS A 127 -14.34 1.11 8.66
N SER A 128 -15.38 1.79 9.15
CA SER A 128 -16.28 2.59 8.31
C SER A 128 -15.58 3.74 7.57
N THR A 129 -14.62 4.39 8.22
CA THR A 129 -13.83 5.48 7.64
C THR A 129 -12.90 4.94 6.56
N PHE A 130 -12.20 3.83 6.83
CA PHE A 130 -11.35 3.16 5.86
C PHE A 130 -12.14 2.67 4.65
N ASP A 131 -13.26 1.98 4.88
CA ASP A 131 -14.09 1.40 3.82
C ASP A 131 -14.64 2.49 2.90
N THR A 132 -15.13 3.60 3.47
CA THR A 132 -15.57 4.76 2.67
C THR A 132 -14.43 5.32 1.82
N ALA A 133 -13.25 5.51 2.41
CA ALA A 133 -12.07 6.06 1.72
C ALA A 133 -11.56 5.15 0.61
N TRP A 134 -11.59 3.83 0.83
CA TRP A 134 -11.15 2.81 -0.12
C TRP A 134 -12.17 2.59 -1.25
N ALA A 135 -13.47 2.62 -0.93
CA ALA A 135 -14.56 2.52 -1.90
C ALA A 135 -14.56 3.69 -2.89
N MET A 136 -14.18 4.89 -2.45
CA MET A 136 -13.97 6.05 -3.34
C MET A 136 -12.87 5.83 -4.39
N MET A 137 -12.00 4.84 -4.17
CA MET A 137 -10.95 4.40 -5.09
C MET A 137 -11.26 3.01 -5.69
N HIS A 138 -12.52 2.59 -5.67
CA HIS A 138 -13.00 1.31 -6.21
C HIS A 138 -12.36 0.07 -5.55
N ASN A 139 -12.09 0.16 -4.25
CA ASN A 139 -11.46 -0.89 -3.46
C ASN A 139 -10.17 -1.45 -4.08
N LEU A 140 -9.40 -0.55 -4.69
CA LEU A 140 -8.20 -0.87 -5.42
C LEU A 140 -7.05 -1.24 -4.47
N ALA A 141 -6.35 -2.33 -4.78
CA ALA A 141 -5.15 -2.76 -4.09
C ALA A 141 -4.07 -3.30 -5.06
N ILE A 142 -2.82 -3.32 -4.61
CA ILE A 142 -1.72 -4.08 -5.19
C ILE A 142 -1.31 -5.17 -4.20
N LEU A 143 -1.17 -6.39 -4.71
CA LEU A 143 -0.63 -7.53 -3.97
C LEU A 143 0.73 -7.89 -4.56
N VAL A 144 1.78 -7.86 -3.74
CA VAL A 144 3.13 -8.27 -4.14
C VAL A 144 3.35 -9.73 -3.75
N GLN A 145 3.61 -10.58 -4.74
CA GLN A 145 3.72 -12.02 -4.56
C GLN A 145 4.72 -12.63 -5.56
N ASN A 146 5.42 -13.68 -5.11
CA ASN A 146 6.26 -14.55 -5.93
C ASN A 146 5.43 -15.60 -6.65
#